data_AF-A0A661GI05-F1
#
_entry.id   AF-A0A661GI05-F1
#
_cell.length_a   1.000
_cell.length_b   1.000
_cell.length_c   1.000
_cell.angle_alpha   90.00
_cell.angle_beta   90.00
_cell.angle_gamma   90.00
#
_symmetry.space_group_name_H-M   'P 1'
#
loop_
_entity.id
_entity.type
_entity.pdbx_description
1 polymer ?
#
loop_
_entity_poly.entity_id
_entity_poly.type
_entity_poly.pdbx_seq_one_letter_code
_entity_poly.pdbx_strand_id
1 'polypeptide(L)'
;PKGLDFGARIGMRAPEGREGFRRSYDRAVDVPGPAVDFLGEVAAENRLHLVIGVIERDGGTLYCTVLTFGPDGSYLGKHRKLMPTALERLVWGFGDGSTLPVFDPDIGRIGPVICWENYMPALRMAMYEKGVQLYCAPTADDRDTWLATMQHVALEGRCFVLSGTQYTTRSDFPEAYAAVQGDDPETVISRGGSCIVGPLGKVLAGPHFDGETILSADLDLDDIARGKYDFDVTGHYARPDIFRLLVNESPQPAVSRGHGFPDDT
;
A
#
# COMPACT_ATOMS: atom_id res chain seq x y z
N PRO A 1 9.40 8.14 7.84
CA PRO A 1 9.25 9.35 8.68
C PRO A 1 8.41 9.12 9.95
N LYS A 2 8.53 7.93 10.58
CA LYS A 2 7.65 7.54 11.69
C LYS A 2 7.95 8.37 12.95
N GLY A 3 6.98 9.15 13.40
CA GLY A 3 7.13 10.02 14.58
C GLY A 3 7.59 11.45 14.28
N LEU A 4 7.92 11.78 13.02
CA LEU A 4 8.20 13.16 12.62
C LEU A 4 6.91 13.98 12.50
N ASP A 5 6.91 15.20 13.03
CA ASP A 5 5.73 16.10 13.00
C ASP A 5 5.80 17.22 11.95
N PHE A 6 6.95 17.34 11.27
CA PHE A 6 7.26 18.40 10.31
C PHE A 6 7.02 19.83 10.85
N GLY A 7 7.07 20.03 12.17
CA GLY A 7 6.90 21.34 12.80
C GLY A 7 5.59 22.05 12.42
N ALA A 8 4.56 21.29 12.06
CA ALA A 8 3.30 21.84 11.56
C ALA A 8 2.29 22.03 12.70
N ARG A 9 1.76 23.25 12.82
CA ARG A 9 0.70 23.62 13.79
C ARG A 9 -0.39 24.38 13.04
N ILE A 10 -1.60 24.42 13.61
CA ILE A 10 -2.70 25.18 13.00
C ILE A 10 -2.27 26.65 12.86
N GLY A 11 -2.25 27.15 11.62
CA GLY A 11 -1.84 28.52 11.29
C GLY A 11 -0.32 28.78 11.21
N MET A 12 0.55 27.81 11.53
CA MET A 12 2.00 28.03 11.61
C MET A 12 2.80 26.84 11.05
N ARG A 13 3.87 27.13 10.29
CA ARG A 13 4.85 26.12 9.84
C ARG A 13 6.25 26.59 10.21
N ALA A 14 6.97 25.77 10.97
CA ALA A 14 8.33 26.06 11.38
C ALA A 14 9.31 25.99 10.17
N PRO A 15 10.35 26.84 10.11
CA PRO A 15 11.41 26.73 9.08
C PRO A 15 12.03 25.34 9.00
N GLU A 16 12.27 24.69 10.14
CA GLU A 16 12.85 23.35 10.24
C GLU A 16 11.94 22.29 9.61
N GLY A 17 10.62 22.47 9.74
CA GLY A 17 9.61 21.65 9.09
C GLY A 17 9.66 21.72 7.56
N ARG A 18 9.86 22.93 7.02
CA ARG A 18 10.04 23.15 5.57
C ARG A 18 11.29 22.45 5.06
N GLU A 19 12.36 22.50 5.84
CA GLU A 19 13.62 21.86 5.52
C GLU A 19 13.51 20.33 5.61
N GLY A 20 12.75 19.80 6.58
CA GLY A 20 12.38 18.38 6.65
C GLY A 20 11.56 17.92 5.43
N PHE A 21 10.60 18.74 4.98
CA PHE A 21 9.84 18.47 3.75
C PHE A 21 10.75 18.49 2.53
N ARG A 22 11.60 19.51 2.35
CA ARG A 22 12.55 19.60 1.24
C ARG A 22 13.44 18.36 1.15
N ARG A 23 14.01 17.90 2.28
CA ARG A 23 14.81 16.65 2.29
C ARG A 23 14.00 15.44 1.84
N SER A 24 12.76 15.32 2.28
CA SER A 24 11.88 14.22 1.86
C SER A 24 11.57 14.33 0.36
N TYR A 25 11.33 15.54 -0.13
CA TYR A 25 11.06 15.85 -1.52
C TYR A 25 12.24 15.52 -2.43
N ASP A 26 13.46 15.90 -2.04
CA ASP A 26 14.67 15.65 -2.82
C ASP A 26 15.03 14.15 -2.90
N ARG A 27 14.51 13.34 -1.97
CA ARG A 27 14.70 11.87 -1.91
C ARG A 27 13.55 11.07 -2.50
N ALA A 28 12.43 11.72 -2.81
CA ALA A 28 11.30 11.09 -3.47
C ALA A 28 11.64 10.76 -4.93
N VAL A 29 11.02 9.71 -5.46
CA VAL A 29 11.27 9.22 -6.81
C VAL A 29 10.23 9.75 -7.78
N ASP A 30 10.63 9.95 -9.03
CA ASP A 30 9.71 10.25 -10.12
C ASP A 30 9.19 8.93 -10.72
N VAL A 31 7.90 8.86 -11.09
CA VAL A 31 7.26 7.65 -11.63
C VAL A 31 6.46 8.01 -12.90
N PRO A 32 6.91 7.62 -14.11
CA PRO A 32 8.13 6.82 -14.40
C PRO A 32 9.43 7.62 -14.20
N GLY A 33 10.56 6.90 -14.06
CA GLY A 33 11.90 7.49 -13.91
C GLY A 33 12.97 6.45 -13.54
N PRO A 34 14.22 6.88 -13.30
CA PRO A 34 15.35 5.96 -13.09
C PRO A 34 15.18 4.96 -11.95
N ALA A 35 14.42 5.31 -10.91
CA ALA A 35 14.10 4.38 -9.83
C ALA A 35 13.17 3.23 -10.28
N VAL A 36 12.24 3.52 -11.20
CA VAL A 36 11.36 2.50 -11.79
C VAL A 36 12.17 1.57 -12.69
N ASP A 37 13.09 2.12 -13.48
CA ASP A 37 13.99 1.34 -14.34
C ASP A 37 14.84 0.37 -13.51
N PHE A 38 15.48 0.88 -12.46
CA PHE A 38 16.28 0.07 -11.53
C PHE A 38 15.46 -1.04 -10.86
N LEU A 39 14.25 -0.73 -10.38
CA LEU A 39 13.39 -1.74 -9.76
C LEU A 39 12.91 -2.80 -10.76
N GLY A 40 12.69 -2.40 -12.02
CA GLY A 40 12.40 -3.32 -13.12
C GLY A 40 13.58 -4.26 -13.39
N GLU A 41 14.80 -3.74 -13.47
CA GLU A 41 16.03 -4.54 -13.62
C GLU A 41 16.17 -5.57 -12.48
N VAL A 42 15.98 -5.14 -11.23
CA VAL A 42 16.01 -6.05 -10.07
C VAL A 42 14.97 -7.16 -10.19
N ALA A 43 13.74 -6.84 -10.62
CA ALA A 43 12.69 -7.83 -10.85
C ALA A 43 13.08 -8.84 -11.94
N ALA A 44 13.65 -8.35 -13.05
CA ALA A 44 14.08 -9.18 -14.19
C ALA A 44 15.25 -10.11 -13.85
N GLU A 45 16.29 -9.59 -13.20
CA GLU A 45 17.48 -10.34 -12.82
C GLU A 45 17.15 -11.50 -11.86
N ASN A 46 16.17 -11.28 -10.99
CA ASN A 46 15.76 -12.27 -9.99
C ASN A 46 14.54 -13.09 -10.41
N ARG A 47 13.91 -12.76 -11.54
CA ARG A 47 12.69 -13.40 -12.07
C ARG A 47 11.53 -13.40 -11.06
N LEU A 48 11.30 -12.24 -10.43
CA LEU A 48 10.30 -12.06 -9.38
C LEU A 48 9.20 -11.08 -9.80
N HIS A 49 7.97 -11.37 -9.39
CA HIS A 49 6.98 -10.29 -9.25
C HIS A 49 7.34 -9.45 -8.03
N LEU A 50 7.45 -8.13 -8.22
CA LEU A 50 7.86 -7.21 -7.17
C LEU A 50 6.72 -6.22 -6.86
N VAL A 51 6.29 -6.17 -5.61
CA VAL A 51 5.37 -5.15 -5.08
C VAL A 51 6.12 -4.33 -4.04
N ILE A 52 6.35 -3.05 -4.30
CA ILE A 52 7.25 -2.22 -3.48
C ILE A 52 6.69 -0.82 -3.22
N GLY A 53 6.75 -0.40 -1.96
CA GLY A 53 6.37 0.95 -1.54
C GLY A 53 7.45 1.97 -1.87
N VAL A 54 7.03 3.13 -2.38
CA VAL A 54 7.89 4.28 -2.67
C VAL A 54 7.21 5.57 -2.19
N ILE A 55 8.02 6.62 -2.00
CA ILE A 55 7.51 7.98 -1.95
C ILE A 55 7.70 8.59 -3.33
N GLU A 56 6.59 8.76 -4.04
CA GLU A 56 6.56 9.34 -5.38
C GLU A 56 6.47 10.86 -5.28
N ARG A 57 7.14 11.57 -6.18
CA ARG A 57 6.97 13.00 -6.39
C ARG A 57 6.29 13.26 -7.73
N ASP A 58 5.37 14.21 -7.73
CA ASP A 58 4.71 14.71 -8.94
C ASP A 58 4.43 16.21 -8.76
N GLY A 59 5.15 17.03 -9.52
CA GLY A 59 5.26 18.47 -9.25
C GLY A 59 5.80 18.73 -7.84
N GLY A 60 5.14 19.63 -7.11
CA GLY A 60 5.48 19.98 -5.73
C GLY A 60 4.92 19.01 -4.67
N THR A 61 4.24 17.95 -5.07
CA THR A 61 3.47 17.07 -4.17
C THR A 61 4.16 15.72 -4.01
N LEU A 62 4.11 15.17 -2.80
CA LEU A 62 4.56 13.82 -2.49
C LEU A 62 3.37 12.87 -2.34
N TYR A 63 3.51 11.64 -2.83
CA TYR A 63 2.50 10.60 -2.73
C TYR A 63 3.09 9.35 -2.09
N CYS A 64 2.32 8.73 -1.20
CA CYS A 64 2.60 7.38 -0.72
C CYS A 64 2.09 6.41 -1.77
N THR A 65 3.01 5.73 -2.46
CA THR A 65 2.72 4.95 -3.66
C THR A 65 3.27 3.54 -3.51
N VAL A 66 2.60 2.56 -4.08
CA VAL A 66 3.12 1.20 -4.27
C VAL A 66 3.22 0.92 -5.76
N LEU A 67 4.34 0.35 -6.19
CA LEU A 67 4.64 -0.04 -7.57
C LEU A 67 4.61 -1.56 -7.71
N THR A 68 4.16 -2.04 -8.86
CA THR A 68 4.14 -3.47 -9.18
C THR A 68 4.90 -3.75 -10.48
N PHE A 69 5.73 -4.79 -10.47
CA PHE A 69 6.55 -5.23 -11.60
C PHE A 69 6.36 -6.72 -11.91
N GLY A 70 6.52 -7.08 -13.19
CA GLY A 70 6.60 -8.46 -13.67
C GLY A 70 8.01 -9.05 -13.61
N PRO A 71 8.16 -10.38 -13.74
CA PRO A 71 9.43 -11.10 -13.61
C PRO A 71 10.39 -10.89 -14.78
N ASP A 72 9.96 -10.20 -15.83
CA ASP A 72 10.75 -9.74 -16.96
C ASP A 72 11.20 -8.27 -16.81
N GLY A 73 10.87 -7.65 -15.68
CA GLY A 73 11.14 -6.24 -15.40
C GLY A 73 10.07 -5.27 -15.91
N SER A 74 8.98 -5.78 -16.50
CA SER A 74 7.86 -4.93 -16.94
C SER A 74 7.23 -4.18 -15.77
N TYR A 75 7.06 -2.87 -15.92
CA TYR A 75 6.32 -2.05 -14.97
C TYR A 75 4.81 -2.22 -15.22
N LEU A 76 4.12 -2.91 -14.30
CA LEU A 76 2.69 -3.21 -14.43
C LEU A 76 1.82 -2.01 -14.06
N GLY A 77 2.26 -1.22 -13.08
CA GLY A 77 1.57 0.01 -12.69
C GLY A 77 1.80 0.41 -11.23
N LYS A 78 0.98 1.35 -10.75
CA LYS A 78 1.04 1.90 -9.40
C LYS A 78 -0.33 2.04 -8.75
N HIS A 79 -0.31 2.12 -7.43
CA HIS A 79 -1.43 2.58 -6.61
C HIS A 79 -0.95 3.70 -5.67
N ARG A 80 -1.61 4.87 -5.73
CA ARG A 80 -1.39 5.98 -4.78
C ARG A 80 -2.39 5.83 -3.64
N LYS A 81 -1.91 5.90 -2.39
CA LYS A 81 -2.75 5.85 -1.18
C LYS A 81 -3.86 6.90 -1.27
N LEU A 82 -5.13 6.46 -1.22
CA LEU A 82 -6.30 7.33 -1.38
C LEU A 82 -6.36 8.40 -0.29
N MET A 83 -6.08 8.01 0.96
CA MET A 83 -6.18 8.90 2.11
C MET A 83 -5.01 8.69 3.08
N PRO A 84 -4.04 9.62 3.12
CA PRO A 84 -3.05 9.66 4.19
C PRO A 84 -3.70 9.74 5.57
N THR A 85 -3.12 9.05 6.54
CA THR A 85 -3.62 8.93 7.92
C THR A 85 -3.17 10.11 8.76
N ALA A 86 -4.12 10.79 9.43
CA ALA A 86 -3.84 11.83 10.42
C ALA A 86 -2.83 12.88 9.91
N LEU A 87 -1.64 12.96 10.52
CA LEU A 87 -0.62 13.96 10.20
C LEU A 87 0.02 13.78 8.83
N GLU A 88 -0.02 12.57 8.27
CA GLU A 88 0.48 12.29 6.91
C GLU A 88 -0.16 13.22 5.87
N ARG A 89 -1.39 13.70 6.11
CA ARG A 89 -2.12 14.65 5.25
C ARG A 89 -1.44 16.01 5.07
N LEU A 90 -0.49 16.34 5.95
CA LEU A 90 0.29 17.58 5.83
C LEU A 90 1.51 17.41 4.91
N VAL A 91 1.85 16.17 4.56
CA VAL A 91 3.06 15.82 3.83
C VAL A 91 2.74 15.15 2.49
N TRP A 92 1.72 14.31 2.45
CA TRP A 92 1.34 13.53 1.28
C TRP A 92 0.00 13.97 0.68
N GLY A 93 -0.09 13.88 -0.64
CA GLY A 93 -1.31 14.07 -1.41
C GLY A 93 -2.26 12.87 -1.36
N PHE A 94 -3.49 13.11 -1.79
CA PHE A 94 -4.54 12.10 -1.90
C PHE A 94 -4.46 11.39 -3.26
N GLY A 95 -4.54 10.06 -3.28
CA GLY A 95 -4.78 9.29 -4.49
C GLY A 95 -6.24 9.40 -4.97
N ASP A 96 -6.47 9.12 -6.24
CA ASP A 96 -7.81 8.98 -6.82
C ASP A 96 -8.07 7.53 -7.26
N GLY A 97 -9.31 7.26 -7.70
CA GLY A 97 -9.73 5.92 -8.10
C GLY A 97 -9.05 5.39 -9.36
N SER A 98 -8.39 6.22 -10.16
CA SER A 98 -7.70 5.78 -11.38
C SER A 98 -6.45 4.94 -11.11
N THR A 99 -6.01 4.93 -9.85
CA THR A 99 -4.87 4.15 -9.39
C THR A 99 -5.29 2.99 -8.47
N LEU A 100 -6.47 2.39 -8.67
CA LEU A 100 -6.91 1.19 -7.93
C LEU A 100 -6.80 -0.11 -8.76
N PRO A 101 -5.63 -0.49 -9.32
CA PRO A 101 -5.53 -1.66 -10.19
C PRO A 101 -5.59 -2.98 -9.40
N VAL A 102 -6.09 -4.01 -10.08
CA VAL A 102 -5.73 -5.41 -9.82
C VAL A 102 -5.03 -5.90 -11.07
N PHE A 103 -3.76 -6.29 -10.94
CA PHE A 103 -2.94 -6.76 -12.05
C PHE A 103 -3.17 -8.26 -12.24
N ASP A 104 -3.14 -8.76 -13.49
CA ASP A 104 -3.46 -10.16 -13.83
C ASP A 104 -2.26 -10.88 -14.48
N PRO A 105 -1.17 -11.14 -13.73
CA PRO A 105 -0.08 -11.99 -14.19
C PRO A 105 -0.45 -13.48 -14.11
N ASP A 106 0.43 -14.34 -14.65
CA ASP A 106 0.28 -15.79 -14.68
C ASP A 106 0.27 -16.46 -13.30
N ILE A 107 0.79 -15.78 -12.27
CA ILE A 107 0.75 -16.24 -10.87
C ILE A 107 -0.56 -15.93 -10.13
N GLY A 108 -1.54 -15.32 -10.81
CA GLY A 108 -2.81 -14.90 -10.23
C GLY A 108 -2.87 -13.40 -9.90
N ARG A 109 -4.09 -12.91 -9.67
CA ARG A 109 -4.37 -11.48 -9.61
C ARG A 109 -3.82 -10.78 -8.37
N ILE A 110 -2.94 -9.80 -8.57
CA ILE A 110 -2.25 -9.02 -7.52
C ILE A 110 -2.98 -7.70 -7.29
N GLY A 111 -3.38 -7.44 -6.05
CA GLY A 111 -4.02 -6.19 -5.63
C GLY A 111 -3.30 -5.57 -4.44
N PRO A 112 -2.57 -4.46 -4.61
CA PRO A 112 -1.90 -3.79 -3.51
C PRO A 112 -2.81 -2.76 -2.80
N VAL A 113 -2.83 -2.75 -1.46
CA VAL A 113 -3.64 -1.83 -0.64
C VAL A 113 -2.85 -1.36 0.59
N ILE A 114 -2.70 -0.04 0.78
CA ILE A 114 -1.69 0.51 1.68
C ILE A 114 -2.25 0.75 3.09
N CYS A 115 -1.66 0.11 4.10
CA CYS A 115 -1.86 0.44 5.51
C CYS A 115 -3.36 0.55 5.87
N TRP A 116 -3.82 1.68 6.41
CA TRP A 116 -5.20 1.84 6.88
C TRP A 116 -6.27 1.92 5.79
N GLU A 117 -5.91 1.87 4.51
CA GLU A 117 -6.89 1.59 3.44
C GLU A 117 -7.57 0.23 3.61
N ASN A 118 -6.89 -0.71 4.28
CA ASN A 118 -7.44 -1.99 4.68
C ASN A 118 -8.63 -1.89 5.66
N TYR A 119 -8.84 -0.73 6.29
CA TYR A 119 -10.03 -0.45 7.11
C TYR A 119 -11.18 0.17 6.31
N MET A 120 -11.00 0.46 5.02
CA MET A 120 -12.05 1.02 4.17
C MET A 120 -12.88 -0.12 3.53
N PRO A 121 -14.10 -0.41 4.01
CA PRO A 121 -14.88 -1.53 3.50
C PRO A 121 -15.23 -1.38 2.02
N ALA A 122 -15.52 -0.16 1.55
CA ALA A 122 -15.81 0.10 0.14
C ALA A 122 -14.62 -0.16 -0.78
N LEU A 123 -13.40 0.18 -0.34
CA LEU A 123 -12.18 -0.12 -1.11
C LEU A 123 -11.95 -1.63 -1.19
N ARG A 124 -12.04 -2.34 -0.06
CA ARG A 124 -11.90 -3.80 -0.04
C ARG A 124 -12.90 -4.48 -0.97
N MET A 125 -14.17 -4.06 -0.92
CA MET A 125 -15.21 -4.58 -1.81
C MET A 125 -14.87 -4.33 -3.29
N ALA A 126 -14.35 -3.15 -3.65
CA ALA A 126 -13.92 -2.85 -5.01
C ALA A 126 -12.76 -3.76 -5.46
N MET A 127 -11.81 -4.08 -4.57
CA MET A 127 -10.71 -4.99 -4.88
C MET A 127 -11.19 -6.45 -5.03
N TYR A 128 -12.15 -6.89 -4.20
CA TYR A 128 -12.75 -8.22 -4.31
C TYR A 128 -13.56 -8.38 -5.60
N GLU A 129 -14.27 -7.33 -6.04
CA GLU A 129 -15.04 -7.34 -7.30
C GLU A 129 -14.11 -7.53 -8.51
N LYS A 130 -12.91 -6.92 -8.45
CA LYS A 130 -11.84 -7.14 -9.42
C LYS A 130 -11.17 -8.52 -9.29
N GLY A 131 -11.62 -9.34 -8.34
CA GLY A 131 -11.21 -10.72 -8.18
C GLY A 131 -9.78 -10.88 -7.66
N VAL A 132 -9.28 -9.97 -6.82
CA VAL A 132 -7.94 -10.08 -6.20
C VAL A 132 -7.73 -11.45 -5.56
N GLN A 133 -6.58 -12.06 -5.82
CA GLN A 133 -6.18 -13.38 -5.30
C GLN A 133 -4.98 -13.28 -4.36
N LEU A 134 -4.03 -12.40 -4.72
CA LEU A 134 -2.84 -12.06 -3.97
C LEU A 134 -2.99 -10.61 -3.48
N TYR A 135 -3.45 -10.46 -2.25
CA TYR A 135 -3.72 -9.17 -1.61
C TYR A 135 -2.46 -8.69 -0.89
N CYS A 136 -1.77 -7.72 -1.47
CA CYS A 136 -0.52 -7.20 -0.91
C CYS A 136 -0.80 -5.98 -0.02
N ALA A 137 -0.54 -6.10 1.28
CA ALA A 137 -0.87 -5.09 2.28
C ALA A 137 0.39 -4.51 2.96
N PRO A 138 1.20 -3.70 2.25
CA PRO A 138 2.33 -3.00 2.88
C PRO A 138 1.82 -2.02 3.93
N THR A 139 2.49 -1.97 5.08
CA THR A 139 2.06 -1.14 6.21
C THR A 139 3.26 -0.60 7.01
N ALA A 140 2.98 0.44 7.80
CA ALA A 140 3.85 0.92 8.87
C ALA A 140 3.20 0.73 10.25
N ASP A 141 2.03 0.05 10.29
CA ASP A 141 1.29 -0.27 11.49
C ASP A 141 1.83 -1.57 12.10
N ASP A 142 2.61 -1.42 13.16
CA ASP A 142 3.22 -2.50 13.89
C ASP A 142 2.48 -2.84 15.17
N ARG A 143 1.16 -2.56 15.28
CA ARG A 143 0.35 -2.89 16.46
C ARG A 143 -0.18 -4.33 16.43
N ASP A 144 -0.41 -4.94 17.59
CA ASP A 144 -0.92 -6.32 17.70
C ASP A 144 -2.31 -6.49 17.03
N THR A 145 -3.08 -5.40 16.92
CA THR A 145 -4.39 -5.38 16.24
C THR A 145 -4.31 -5.57 14.73
N TRP A 146 -3.13 -5.41 14.12
CA TRP A 146 -2.96 -5.53 12.67
C TRP A 146 -3.22 -6.95 12.18
N LEU A 147 -2.72 -7.98 12.88
CA LEU A 147 -2.89 -9.38 12.49
C LEU A 147 -4.36 -9.77 12.34
N ALA A 148 -5.20 -9.42 13.33
CA ALA A 148 -6.63 -9.71 13.30
C ALA A 148 -7.33 -9.06 12.09
N THR A 149 -6.86 -7.88 11.67
CA THR A 149 -7.35 -7.21 10.46
C THR A 149 -7.00 -8.02 9.21
N MET A 150 -5.75 -8.46 9.07
CA MET A 150 -5.30 -9.24 7.92
C MET A 150 -5.98 -10.60 7.83
N GLN A 151 -6.22 -11.27 8.97
CA GLN A 151 -7.02 -12.49 9.01
C GLN A 151 -8.46 -12.26 8.57
N HIS A 152 -9.09 -11.17 9.02
CA HIS A 152 -10.43 -10.82 8.58
C HIS A 152 -10.49 -10.50 7.08
N VAL A 153 -9.53 -9.74 6.53
CA VAL A 153 -9.46 -9.45 5.08
C VAL A 153 -9.31 -10.74 4.27
N ALA A 154 -8.42 -11.65 4.68
CA ALA A 154 -8.25 -12.94 4.02
C ALA A 154 -9.54 -13.76 4.03
N LEU A 155 -10.23 -13.81 5.18
CA LEU A 155 -11.52 -14.47 5.36
C LEU A 155 -12.66 -13.80 4.56
N GLU A 156 -12.70 -12.48 4.49
CA GLU A 156 -13.78 -11.76 3.80
C GLU A 156 -13.61 -11.85 2.29
N GLY A 157 -12.39 -11.67 1.77
CA GLY A 157 -12.13 -11.69 0.33
C GLY A 157 -11.93 -13.08 -0.27
N ARG A 158 -11.67 -14.10 0.56
CA ARG A 158 -11.15 -15.41 0.12
C ARG A 158 -9.91 -15.27 -0.75
N CYS A 159 -8.95 -14.48 -0.28
CA CYS A 159 -7.67 -14.24 -0.95
C CYS A 159 -6.49 -14.53 -0.01
N PHE A 160 -5.31 -14.72 -0.57
CA PHE A 160 -4.07 -14.75 0.21
C PHE A 160 -3.68 -13.32 0.54
N VAL A 161 -3.44 -13.02 1.82
CA VAL A 161 -2.98 -11.71 2.28
C VAL A 161 -1.49 -11.79 2.59
N LEU A 162 -0.71 -10.94 1.92
CA LEU A 162 0.73 -10.79 2.09
C LEU A 162 0.98 -9.40 2.68
N SER A 163 1.20 -9.31 3.99
CA SER A 163 1.46 -8.03 4.67
C SER A 163 2.94 -7.89 5.02
N GLY A 164 3.52 -6.77 4.59
CA GLY A 164 4.91 -6.40 4.85
C GLY A 164 5.00 -5.12 5.67
N THR A 165 5.84 -5.14 6.71
CA THR A 165 6.16 -4.00 7.56
C THR A 165 7.64 -4.02 7.91
N GLN A 166 8.21 -2.83 8.10
CA GLN A 166 9.63 -2.65 8.39
C GLN A 166 9.97 -3.00 9.84
N TYR A 167 11.12 -3.62 10.06
CA TYR A 167 11.83 -3.59 11.33
C TYR A 167 12.93 -2.54 11.22
N THR A 168 12.97 -1.56 12.12
CA THR A 168 14.00 -0.51 12.10
C THR A 168 14.33 -0.05 13.51
N THR A 169 15.61 0.19 13.75
CA THR A 169 16.22 0.74 14.97
C THR A 169 16.58 2.20 14.76
N ARG A 170 17.00 2.90 15.83
CA ARG A 170 17.43 4.29 15.77
C ARG A 170 18.67 4.47 14.89
N SER A 171 19.58 3.50 14.89
CA SER A 171 20.81 3.51 14.07
C SER A 171 20.56 3.47 12.56
N ASP A 172 19.37 3.02 12.12
CA ASP A 172 19.02 3.00 10.69
C ASP A 172 18.69 4.40 10.13
N PHE A 173 18.56 5.40 11.02
CA PHE A 173 18.24 6.77 10.66
C PHE A 173 19.43 7.71 10.87
N PRO A 174 19.54 8.80 10.09
CA PRO A 174 20.57 9.81 10.30
C PRO A 174 20.58 10.35 11.74
N GLU A 175 21.73 10.85 12.20
CA GLU A 175 21.84 11.47 13.53
C GLU A 175 20.80 12.57 13.75
N ALA A 176 20.52 13.38 12.74
CA ALA A 176 19.52 14.46 12.79
C ALA A 176 18.05 13.99 12.80
N TYR A 177 17.77 12.68 12.82
CA TYR A 177 16.42 12.14 12.92
C TYR A 177 15.86 12.33 14.34
N ALA A 178 14.75 13.07 14.46
CA ALA A 178 14.09 13.30 15.75
C ALA A 178 13.26 12.08 16.18
N ALA A 179 13.92 11.03 16.67
CA ALA A 179 13.27 9.82 17.17
C ALA A 179 12.55 10.11 18.50
N VAL A 180 11.21 10.16 18.47
CA VAL A 180 10.40 10.38 19.68
C VAL A 180 10.45 9.23 20.69
N GLN A 181 10.89 8.05 20.25
CA GLN A 181 11.04 6.84 21.08
C GLN A 181 12.32 6.83 21.92
N GLY A 182 13.35 7.59 21.51
CA GLY A 182 14.68 7.58 22.13
C GLY A 182 15.81 7.60 21.11
N ASP A 183 16.99 8.06 21.55
CA ASP A 183 18.20 8.20 20.72
C ASP A 183 19.25 7.11 20.95
N ASP A 184 18.98 6.12 21.81
CA ASP A 184 19.86 4.95 21.92
C ASP A 184 19.84 4.18 20.59
N PRO A 185 21.01 3.81 20.01
CA PRO A 185 21.10 3.13 18.72
C PRO A 185 20.16 1.91 18.56
N GLU A 186 19.99 1.13 19.64
CA GLU A 186 19.18 -0.09 19.65
C GLU A 186 17.68 0.20 19.85
N THR A 187 17.28 1.47 20.01
CA THR A 187 15.88 1.85 20.19
C THR A 187 15.07 1.44 18.96
N VAL A 188 14.11 0.54 19.16
CA VAL A 188 13.21 0.10 18.09
C VAL A 188 12.26 1.23 17.71
N ILE A 189 12.28 1.64 16.44
CA ILE A 189 11.39 2.64 15.85
C ILE A 189 10.15 1.98 15.25
N SER A 190 10.36 0.86 14.55
CA SER A 190 9.32 0.01 13.99
C SER A 190 9.67 -1.43 14.28
N ARG A 191 8.75 -2.18 14.89
CA ARG A 191 9.05 -3.53 15.41
C ARG A 191 8.73 -4.67 14.44
N GLY A 192 8.41 -4.39 13.18
CA GLY A 192 7.95 -5.41 12.24
C GLY A 192 6.50 -5.84 12.50
N GLY A 193 6.22 -7.12 12.34
CA GLY A 193 4.86 -7.71 12.40
C GLY A 193 4.35 -8.27 11.06
N SER A 194 5.23 -8.47 10.08
CA SER A 194 4.85 -9.01 8.75
C SER A 194 4.23 -10.39 8.87
N CYS A 195 3.23 -10.68 8.04
CA CYS A 195 2.50 -11.96 8.07
C CYS A 195 1.98 -12.36 6.69
N ILE A 196 1.82 -13.67 6.48
CA ILE A 196 1.15 -14.27 5.32
C ILE A 196 -0.07 -15.05 5.82
N VAL A 197 -1.24 -14.80 5.26
CA VAL A 197 -2.51 -15.39 5.70
C VAL A 197 -3.24 -16.01 4.51
N GLY A 198 -3.69 -17.25 4.66
CA GLY A 198 -4.49 -17.95 3.66
C GLY A 198 -5.97 -17.53 3.64
N PRO A 199 -6.73 -17.91 2.60
CA PRO A 199 -8.11 -17.46 2.34
C PRO A 199 -9.14 -17.89 3.42
N LEU A 200 -8.77 -18.84 4.28
CA LEU A 200 -9.55 -19.26 5.45
C LEU A 200 -9.04 -18.64 6.77
N GLY A 201 -8.26 -17.56 6.71
CA GLY A 201 -7.76 -16.83 7.88
C GLY A 201 -6.61 -17.52 8.65
N LYS A 202 -6.16 -18.67 8.17
CA LYS A 202 -5.00 -19.38 8.74
C LYS A 202 -3.73 -18.57 8.45
N VAL A 203 -2.98 -18.24 9.50
CA VAL A 203 -1.63 -17.66 9.36
C VAL A 203 -0.69 -18.74 8.85
N LEU A 204 -0.09 -18.50 7.69
CA LEU A 204 0.85 -19.40 7.03
C LEU A 204 2.29 -19.09 7.46
N ALA A 205 2.59 -17.81 7.70
CA ALA A 205 3.87 -17.35 8.22
C ALA A 205 3.70 -16.05 9.03
N GLY A 206 4.51 -15.86 10.07
CA GLY A 206 4.45 -14.70 10.97
C GLY A 206 3.36 -14.80 12.05
N PRO A 207 2.99 -13.68 12.72
CA PRO A 207 3.63 -12.38 12.62
C PRO A 207 5.08 -12.43 13.15
N HIS A 208 6.01 -11.78 12.46
CA HIS A 208 7.42 -11.75 12.89
C HIS A 208 7.81 -10.41 13.49
N PHE A 209 8.26 -10.41 14.75
CA PHE A 209 8.66 -9.21 15.51
C PHE A 209 10.14 -9.21 15.91
N ASP A 210 10.88 -10.27 15.60
CA ASP A 210 12.23 -10.53 16.12
C ASP A 210 13.32 -10.12 15.10
N GLY A 211 13.26 -8.88 14.62
CA GLY A 211 14.25 -8.32 13.70
C GLY A 211 13.88 -8.40 12.22
N GLU A 212 14.88 -8.15 11.37
CA GLU A 212 14.74 -8.25 9.91
C GLU A 212 14.74 -9.71 9.46
N THR A 213 13.84 -10.06 8.56
CA THR A 213 13.75 -11.42 8.01
C THR A 213 13.12 -11.45 6.63
N ILE A 214 13.32 -12.58 5.93
CA ILE A 214 12.53 -12.94 4.76
C ILE A 214 11.45 -13.92 5.21
N LEU A 215 10.19 -13.50 5.10
CA LEU A 215 9.04 -14.33 5.46
C LEU A 215 8.47 -14.99 4.20
N SER A 216 8.39 -16.32 4.17
CA SER A 216 7.98 -17.10 3.00
C SER A 216 6.93 -18.16 3.33
N ALA A 217 6.05 -18.45 2.37
CA ALA A 217 5.09 -19.56 2.41
C ALA A 217 4.73 -20.01 0.99
N ASP A 218 4.43 -21.30 0.80
CA ASP A 218 3.87 -21.83 -0.43
C ASP A 218 2.35 -21.59 -0.47
N LEU A 219 1.83 -21.12 -1.61
CA LEU A 219 0.43 -20.76 -1.77
C LEU A 219 -0.24 -21.70 -2.79
N ASP A 220 -1.23 -22.49 -2.36
CA ASP A 220 -2.09 -23.25 -3.26
C ASP A 220 -3.29 -22.38 -3.69
N LEU A 221 -3.26 -21.86 -4.93
CA LEU A 221 -4.32 -20.98 -5.43
C LEU A 221 -5.69 -21.66 -5.52
N ASP A 222 -5.76 -22.99 -5.53
CA ASP A 222 -7.03 -23.71 -5.49
C ASP A 222 -7.78 -23.51 -4.17
N ASP A 223 -7.08 -23.15 -3.08
CA ASP A 223 -7.72 -22.83 -1.80
C ASP A 223 -8.66 -21.62 -1.88
N ILE A 224 -8.48 -20.75 -2.88
CA ILE A 224 -9.42 -19.65 -3.15
C ILE A 224 -10.77 -20.20 -3.59
N ALA A 225 -10.78 -21.13 -4.56
CA ALA A 225 -12.01 -21.74 -5.04
C ALA A 225 -12.67 -22.60 -3.95
N ARG A 226 -11.85 -23.36 -3.20
CA ARG A 226 -12.33 -24.14 -2.03
C ARG A 226 -12.97 -23.24 -0.97
N GLY A 227 -12.38 -22.07 -0.68
CA GLY A 227 -12.94 -21.12 0.28
C GLY A 227 -14.17 -20.37 -0.22
N LYS A 228 -14.25 -20.09 -1.53
CA LYS A 228 -15.41 -19.43 -2.15
C LYS A 228 -16.66 -20.31 -2.22
N TYR A 229 -16.52 -21.63 -2.12
CA TYR A 229 -17.65 -22.54 -1.94
C TYR A 229 -18.51 -22.14 -0.73
N ASP A 230 -17.87 -21.82 0.40
CA ASP A 230 -18.58 -21.42 1.62
C ASP A 230 -19.12 -19.98 1.53
N PHE A 231 -18.34 -19.07 0.95
CA PHE A 231 -18.62 -17.63 0.92
C PHE A 231 -17.92 -16.93 -0.23
N ASP A 232 -18.68 -16.28 -1.10
CA ASP A 232 -18.17 -15.40 -2.16
C ASP A 232 -18.85 -14.04 -2.08
N VAL A 233 -18.15 -13.05 -1.49
CA VAL A 233 -18.70 -11.74 -1.12
C VAL A 233 -19.23 -10.93 -2.31
N THR A 234 -18.64 -11.11 -3.49
CA THR A 234 -19.06 -10.46 -4.74
C THR A 234 -19.88 -11.37 -5.65
N GLY A 235 -19.97 -12.67 -5.31
CA GLY A 235 -20.77 -13.65 -6.02
C GLY A 235 -22.08 -13.95 -5.29
N HIS A 236 -22.24 -15.20 -4.85
CA HIS A 236 -23.51 -15.72 -4.32
C HIS A 236 -23.97 -15.08 -3.01
N TYR A 237 -23.13 -14.31 -2.29
CA TYR A 237 -23.52 -13.55 -1.10
C TYR A 237 -23.87 -12.07 -1.36
N ALA A 238 -23.59 -11.50 -2.54
CA ALA A 238 -23.53 -10.04 -2.75
C ALA A 238 -24.86 -9.27 -2.69
N ARG A 239 -26.01 -9.93 -2.90
CA ARG A 239 -27.37 -9.32 -2.92
C ARG A 239 -27.46 -7.99 -3.69
N PRO A 240 -27.16 -7.96 -5.01
CA PRO A 240 -27.19 -6.74 -5.83
C PRO A 240 -28.60 -6.14 -6.02
N ASP A 241 -29.64 -6.90 -5.69
CA ASP A 241 -31.02 -6.44 -5.58
C ASP A 241 -31.25 -5.50 -4.38
N ILE A 242 -30.39 -5.58 -3.35
CA ILE A 242 -30.44 -4.73 -2.15
C ILE A 242 -29.31 -3.71 -2.14
N PHE A 243 -28.07 -4.15 -2.37
CA PHE A 243 -26.87 -3.33 -2.20
C PHE A 243 -26.18 -3.09 -3.54
N ARG A 244 -25.77 -1.84 -3.79
CA ARG A 244 -24.96 -1.47 -4.95
C ARG A 244 -23.81 -0.57 -4.50
N LEU A 245 -22.61 -0.88 -4.98
CA LEU A 245 -21.43 -0.04 -4.83
C LEU A 245 -21.07 0.54 -6.19
N LEU A 246 -20.96 1.87 -6.28
CA LEU A 246 -20.50 2.57 -7.47
C LEU A 246 -19.11 3.15 -7.17
N VAL A 247 -18.15 2.85 -8.05
CA VAL A 247 -16.75 3.28 -7.89
C VAL A 247 -16.37 4.18 -9.07
N ASN A 248 -15.86 5.37 -8.77
CA ASN A 248 -15.33 6.26 -9.81
C ASN A 248 -13.82 6.03 -9.94
N GLU A 249 -13.40 5.45 -11.06
CA GLU A 249 -12.00 5.19 -11.40
C GLU A 249 -11.44 6.14 -12.47
N SER A 250 -12.18 7.21 -12.77
CA SER A 250 -11.71 8.22 -13.73
C SER A 250 -10.60 9.06 -13.10
N PRO A 251 -9.51 9.38 -13.83
CA PRO A 251 -8.50 10.31 -13.36
C PRO A 251 -9.13 11.67 -13.01
N GLN A 252 -8.71 12.27 -11.90
CA GLN A 252 -9.24 13.56 -11.42
C GLN A 252 -8.16 14.66 -11.47
N PRO A 253 -7.72 15.11 -12.66
CA PRO A 253 -6.73 16.17 -12.76
C PRO A 253 -7.32 17.52 -12.32
N ALA A 254 -6.49 18.37 -11.72
CA ALA A 254 -6.90 19.73 -11.32
C ALA A 254 -7.28 20.62 -12.52
N VAL A 255 -6.76 20.32 -13.71
CA VAL A 255 -7.07 21.05 -14.96
C VAL A 255 -7.27 20.04 -16.08
N SER A 256 -8.51 19.90 -16.55
CA SER A 256 -8.84 19.16 -17.77
C SER A 256 -8.73 20.10 -18.97
N ARG A 257 -7.84 19.80 -19.92
CA ARG A 257 -7.72 20.58 -21.16
C ARG A 257 -8.45 19.86 -22.28
N GLY A 258 -9.69 20.27 -22.56
CA GLY A 258 -10.46 19.87 -23.74
C GLY A 258 -10.69 21.06 -24.66
N HIS A 259 -10.74 20.84 -25.98
CA HIS A 259 -11.33 21.80 -26.91
C HIS A 259 -12.86 21.76 -26.73
N GLY A 260 -13.41 22.80 -26.11
CA GLY A 260 -14.84 22.96 -25.88
C GLY A 260 -15.22 22.68 -24.43
N PHE A 261 -15.62 23.73 -23.71
CA PHE A 261 -16.53 23.57 -22.59
C PHE A 261 -17.79 22.86 -23.12
N PRO A 262 -18.36 21.87 -22.43
CA PRO A 262 -19.67 21.39 -22.79
C PRO A 262 -20.62 22.60 -22.70
N ASP A 263 -21.31 22.91 -23.81
CA ASP A 263 -22.50 23.74 -23.70
C ASP A 263 -23.45 23.01 -22.76
N ASP A 264 -23.83 23.68 -21.66
CA ASP A 264 -24.93 23.25 -20.80
C ASP A 264 -26.18 23.10 -21.67
N THR A 265 -26.58 21.86 -21.95
CA THR A 265 -27.94 21.50 -22.42
C THR A 265 -28.44 20.27 -21.70
#